data_AF-A0A5C7YQL7-F1
#
_entry.id   AF-A0A5C7YQL7-F1
#
_cell.length_a   1.000
_cell.length_b   1.000
_cell.length_c   1.000
_cell.angle_alpha   90.00
_cell.angle_beta   90.00
_cell.angle_gamma   90.00
#
_symmetry.space_group_name_H-M   'P 1'
#
loop_
_entity.id
_entity.type
_entity.pdbx_description
1 polymer ?
#
loop_
_entity_poly.entity_id
_entity_poly.type
_entity_poly.pdbx_seq_one_letter_code
_entity_poly.pdbx_strand_id
1 'polypeptide(L)'
;MENWKIKNFLKYKDDINFILFLIVIGLGIGYITYDNSKKKEELEKFKQETVGKINRIDTKGKGGSSFVYSFFIDNKMYVGRIDRDKNPYVKVNDFYEIEYSSKNPHINKMILDEEITDSIKIMNAGYQKKTKFYKYDNFGNFLKEIDTLYFER
;
A
#
# COMPACT_ATOMS: atom_id res chain seq x y z
N MET A 1 -17.59 53.28 -28.34
CA MET A 1 -16.25 52.69 -28.67
C MET A 1 -15.80 51.69 -27.61
N GLU A 2 -16.39 51.71 -26.41
CA GLU A 2 -15.95 50.93 -25.24
C GLU A 2 -16.02 49.41 -25.37
N ASN A 3 -17.01 48.86 -26.10
CA ASN A 3 -17.19 47.41 -26.22
C ASN A 3 -15.95 46.64 -26.70
N TRP A 4 -15.04 47.28 -27.45
CA TRP A 4 -13.75 46.69 -27.83
C TRP A 4 -12.75 46.65 -26.67
N LYS A 5 -12.65 47.75 -25.90
CA LYS A 5 -11.79 47.81 -24.70
C LYS A 5 -12.23 46.81 -23.63
N ILE A 6 -13.53 46.69 -23.39
CA ILE A 6 -14.10 45.74 -22.41
C ILE A 6 -13.78 44.29 -22.82
N LYS A 7 -13.99 43.92 -24.09
CA LYS A 7 -13.65 42.58 -24.59
C LYS A 7 -12.16 42.24 -24.46
N ASN A 8 -11.27 43.19 -24.78
CA ASN A 8 -9.83 42.97 -24.62
C ASN A 8 -9.41 42.86 -23.15
N PHE A 9 -10.00 43.65 -22.25
CA PHE A 9 -9.72 43.57 -20.82
C PHE A 9 -10.19 42.24 -20.21
N LEU A 10 -11.38 41.77 -20.57
CA LEU A 10 -11.89 40.46 -20.15
C LEU A 10 -10.98 39.34 -20.66
N LYS A 11 -10.64 39.32 -21.95
CA LYS A 11 -9.73 38.33 -22.51
C LYS A 11 -8.37 38.32 -21.79
N TYR A 12 -7.76 39.48 -21.56
CA TYR A 12 -6.48 39.57 -20.87
C TYR A 12 -6.54 39.06 -19.41
N LYS A 13 -7.67 39.26 -18.73
CA LYS A 13 -7.92 38.69 -17.40
C LYS A 13 -8.05 37.16 -17.46
N ASP A 14 -8.72 36.62 -18.48
CA ASP A 14 -8.87 35.17 -18.68
C ASP A 14 -7.54 34.51 -19.05
N ASP A 15 -6.74 35.15 -19.92
CA ASP A 15 -5.36 34.74 -20.25
C ASP A 15 -4.48 34.70 -18.98
N ILE A 16 -4.58 35.70 -18.08
CA ILE A 16 -3.87 35.71 -16.78
C ILE A 16 -4.36 34.59 -15.85
N ASN A 17 -5.68 34.39 -15.74
CA ASN A 17 -6.25 33.32 -14.90
C ASN A 17 -5.75 31.93 -15.37
N PHE A 18 -5.65 31.72 -16.68
CA PHE A 18 -5.13 30.49 -17.26
C PHE A 18 -3.64 30.29 -16.95
N ILE A 19 -2.81 31.34 -17.04
CA ILE A 19 -1.39 31.29 -16.66
C ILE A 19 -1.23 30.95 -15.16
N LEU A 20 -2.01 31.56 -14.27
CA LEU A 20 -1.99 31.26 -12.84
C LEU A 20 -2.40 29.81 -12.54
N PHE A 21 -3.41 29.30 -13.25
CA PHE A 21 -3.84 27.90 -13.15
C PHE A 21 -2.73 26.91 -13.57
N LEU A 22 -2.01 27.20 -14.66
CA LEU A 22 -0.86 26.39 -15.09
C LEU A 22 0.29 26.42 -14.07
N ILE A 23 0.55 27.57 -13.43
CA ILE A 23 1.57 27.68 -12.36
C ILE A 23 1.21 26.80 -11.16
N VAL A 24 -0.06 26.81 -10.72
CA VAL A 24 -0.53 25.96 -9.62
C VAL A 24 -0.41 24.47 -9.95
N ILE A 25 -0.73 24.06 -11.18
CA ILE A 25 -0.53 22.68 -11.65
C ILE A 25 0.95 22.32 -11.67
N GLY A 26 1.82 23.19 -12.20
CA GLY A 26 3.26 22.96 -12.26
C GLY A 26 3.90 22.77 -10.89
N LEU A 27 3.50 23.59 -9.91
CA LEU A 27 3.93 23.47 -8.51
C LEU A 27 3.42 22.16 -7.88
N GLY A 28 2.16 21.78 -8.14
CA GLY A 28 1.59 20.52 -7.66
C GLY A 28 2.32 19.29 -8.19
N ILE A 29 2.63 19.25 -9.49
CA ILE A 29 3.40 18.18 -10.13
C ILE A 29 4.83 18.14 -9.56
N GLY A 30 5.50 19.30 -9.45
CA GLY A 30 6.86 19.39 -8.91
C GLY A 30 6.97 18.95 -7.45
N TYR A 31 5.96 19.24 -6.63
CA TYR A 31 5.89 18.74 -5.25
C TYR A 31 5.77 17.21 -5.21
N ILE A 32 4.89 16.63 -6.04
CA ILE A 32 4.67 15.17 -6.10
C ILE A 32 5.93 14.44 -6.59
N THR A 33 6.66 14.96 -7.58
CA THR A 33 7.90 14.32 -8.05
C THR A 33 9.04 14.44 -7.03
N TYR A 34 9.15 15.57 -6.33
CA TYR A 34 10.13 15.77 -5.26
C TYR A 34 9.88 14.82 -4.07
N ASP A 35 8.64 14.75 -3.56
CA ASP A 35 8.25 13.87 -2.45
C ASP A 35 8.51 12.39 -2.78
N ASN A 36 8.13 11.95 -3.99
CA ASN A 36 8.40 10.57 -4.43
C ASN A 36 9.90 10.26 -4.56
N SER A 37 10.71 11.22 -5.04
CA SER A 37 12.16 11.03 -5.16
C SER A 37 12.81 10.95 -3.78
N LYS A 38 12.43 11.83 -2.86
CA LYS A 38 12.90 11.84 -1.47
C LYS A 38 12.55 10.54 -0.74
N LYS A 39 11.37 9.97 -0.98
CA LYS A 39 10.95 8.67 -0.41
C LYS A 39 11.81 7.50 -0.90
N LYS A 40 12.20 7.50 -2.18
CA LYS A 40 13.16 6.51 -2.72
C LYS A 40 14.53 6.66 -2.08
N GLU A 41 15.06 7.89 -2.06
CA GLU A 41 16.36 8.21 -1.44
C GLU A 41 16.40 7.81 0.05
N GLU A 42 15.30 8.00 0.79
CA GLU A 42 15.22 7.58 2.19
C GLU A 42 15.17 6.06 2.34
N LEU A 43 14.42 5.35 1.50
CA LEU A 43 14.37 3.89 1.49
C LEU A 43 15.73 3.28 1.10
N GLU A 44 16.43 3.86 0.12
CA GLU A 44 17.78 3.45 -0.29
C GLU A 44 18.83 3.66 0.82
N LYS A 45 18.74 4.76 1.58
CA LYS A 45 19.73 5.12 2.62
C LYS A 45 19.47 4.50 3.99
N PHE A 46 18.22 4.17 4.31
CA PHE A 46 17.82 3.73 5.66
C PHE A 46 17.07 2.39 5.63
N LYS A 47 17.24 1.60 4.55
CA LYS A 47 16.60 0.31 4.32
C LYS A 47 16.80 -0.64 5.49
N GLN A 48 15.69 -1.22 5.95
CA GLN A 48 15.65 -2.44 6.74
C GLN A 48 14.57 -3.35 6.17
N GLU A 49 14.65 -4.64 6.52
CA GLU A 49 13.82 -5.71 5.97
C GLU A 49 13.03 -6.37 7.11
N THR A 50 11.79 -6.79 6.82
CA THR A 50 10.92 -7.55 7.75
C THR A 50 9.90 -8.35 6.96
N VAL A 51 9.10 -9.18 7.63
CA VAL A 51 7.99 -9.91 6.98
C VAL A 51 6.68 -9.13 7.15
N GLY A 52 5.90 -9.04 6.08
CA GLY A 52 4.56 -8.45 6.07
C GLY A 52 3.52 -9.41 5.51
N LYS A 53 2.27 -9.24 5.97
CA LYS A 53 1.11 -10.04 5.58
C LYS A 53 0.19 -9.25 4.64
N ILE A 54 -0.27 -9.87 3.55
CA ILE A 54 -1.34 -9.30 2.73
C ILE A 54 -2.68 -9.48 3.47
N ASN A 55 -3.32 -8.37 3.86
CA ASN A 55 -4.54 -8.39 4.66
C ASN A 55 -5.81 -8.42 3.81
N ARG A 56 -5.80 -7.76 2.64
CA ARG A 56 -6.92 -7.74 1.69
C ARG A 56 -6.52 -7.19 0.33
N ILE A 57 -7.40 -7.34 -0.66
CA ILE A 57 -7.30 -6.70 -1.98
C ILE A 57 -8.32 -5.56 -2.02
N ASP A 58 -7.86 -4.31 -2.17
CA ASP A 58 -8.72 -3.16 -2.44
C ASP A 58 -8.92 -3.02 -3.97
N THR A 59 -10.14 -3.27 -4.45
CA THR A 59 -10.55 -3.09 -5.86
C THR A 59 -11.12 -1.69 -6.11
N LYS A 60 -10.49 -0.89 -6.97
CA LYS A 60 -10.87 0.50 -7.28
C LYS A 60 -11.65 0.63 -8.60
N GLY A 61 -12.65 -0.23 -8.82
CA GLY A 61 -13.51 -0.19 -10.01
C GLY A 61 -12.71 -0.21 -11.32
N LYS A 62 -12.79 0.86 -12.12
CA LYS A 62 -12.03 1.01 -13.38
C LYS A 62 -10.52 1.23 -13.20
N GLY A 63 -10.05 1.55 -11.99
CA GLY A 63 -8.66 1.90 -11.68
C GLY A 63 -7.77 0.73 -11.23
N GLY A 64 -8.18 -0.52 -11.46
CA GLY A 64 -7.44 -1.71 -11.06
C GLY A 64 -7.63 -2.11 -9.59
N SER A 65 -6.72 -2.94 -9.08
CA SER A 65 -6.73 -3.47 -7.72
C SER A 65 -5.38 -3.29 -7.05
N SER A 66 -5.36 -3.28 -5.71
CA SER A 66 -4.14 -3.10 -4.92
C SER A 66 -4.14 -4.04 -3.72
N PHE A 67 -2.99 -4.62 -3.38
CA PHE A 67 -2.81 -5.36 -2.13
C PHE A 67 -2.61 -4.36 -0.99
N VAL A 68 -3.39 -4.51 0.08
CA VAL A 68 -3.19 -3.80 1.34
C VAL A 68 -2.55 -4.77 2.32
N TYR A 69 -1.37 -4.41 2.81
CA TYR A 69 -0.56 -5.24 3.69
C TYR A 69 -0.25 -4.54 5.01
N SER A 70 0.11 -5.30 6.03
CA SER A 70 0.68 -4.77 7.26
C SER A 70 1.93 -5.54 7.67
N PHE A 71 2.74 -4.91 8.51
CA PHE A 71 3.94 -5.46 9.14
C PHE A 71 4.14 -4.80 10.50
N PHE A 72 5.08 -5.33 11.31
CA PHE A 72 5.30 -4.86 12.68
C PHE A 72 6.77 -4.48 12.92
N ILE A 73 6.97 -3.27 13.44
CA ILE A 73 8.26 -2.77 13.94
C ILE A 73 8.03 -2.36 15.40
N ASP A 74 8.88 -2.77 16.34
CA ASP A 74 8.79 -2.42 17.78
C ASP A 74 7.38 -2.52 18.36
N ASN A 75 6.71 -3.66 18.13
CA ASN A 75 5.32 -3.92 18.51
C ASN A 75 4.26 -2.93 17.95
N LYS A 76 4.61 -2.02 17.05
CA LYS A 76 3.69 -1.10 16.35
C LYS A 76 3.36 -1.61 14.95
N MET A 77 2.08 -1.56 14.57
CA MET A 77 1.64 -1.91 13.23
C MET A 77 1.88 -0.77 12.24
N TYR A 78 2.41 -1.11 11.07
CA TYR A 78 2.45 -0.26 9.89
C TYR A 78 1.63 -0.90 8.77
N VAL A 79 1.09 -0.06 7.88
CA VAL A 79 0.24 -0.48 6.76
C VAL A 79 0.79 0.13 5.48
N GLY A 80 0.92 -0.71 4.46
CA GLY A 80 1.33 -0.30 3.12
C GLY A 80 0.30 -0.71 2.07
N ARG A 81 0.49 -0.20 0.86
CA ARG A 81 -0.27 -0.61 -0.34
C ARG A 81 0.70 -0.76 -1.50
N ILE A 82 0.53 -1.82 -2.28
CA ILE A 82 1.18 -2.00 -3.58
C ILE A 82 0.09 -2.28 -4.62
N ASP A 83 0.24 -1.74 -5.82
CA ASP A 83 -0.68 -2.05 -6.90
C ASP A 83 -0.56 -3.54 -7.26
N ARG A 84 -1.70 -4.21 -7.42
CA ARG A 84 -1.72 -5.62 -7.76
C ARG A 84 -1.35 -5.74 -9.23
N ASP A 85 -0.20 -6.34 -9.48
CA ASP A 85 0.25 -6.75 -10.79
C ASP A 85 -0.64 -7.90 -11.32
N LYS A 86 -0.34 -8.40 -12.52
CA LYS A 86 -1.15 -9.46 -13.15
C LYS A 86 -0.84 -10.86 -12.61
N ASN A 87 0.01 -11.00 -11.60
CA ASN A 87 0.34 -12.28 -11.00
C ASN A 87 -0.90 -12.91 -10.32
N PRO A 88 -1.36 -14.09 -10.78
CA PRO A 88 -2.54 -14.74 -10.21
C PRO A 88 -2.24 -15.49 -8.90
N TYR A 89 -0.96 -15.70 -8.56
CA TYR A 89 -0.54 -16.58 -7.47
C TYR A 89 -0.50 -15.89 -6.10
N VAL A 90 -0.40 -14.56 -6.06
CA VAL A 90 -0.41 -13.73 -4.84
C VAL A 90 -1.84 -13.59 -4.30
N LYS A 91 -2.07 -14.00 -3.05
CA LYS A 91 -3.39 -14.08 -2.41
C LYS A 91 -3.44 -13.27 -1.11
N VAL A 92 -4.55 -13.38 -0.38
CA VAL A 92 -4.74 -12.78 0.94
C VAL A 92 -4.37 -13.79 2.02
N ASN A 93 -3.67 -13.31 3.06
CA ASN A 93 -2.95 -14.03 4.10
C ASN A 93 -1.55 -14.55 3.72
N ASP A 94 -1.15 -14.44 2.46
CA ASP A 94 0.22 -14.74 2.01
C ASP A 94 1.21 -13.73 2.65
N PHE A 95 2.45 -14.18 2.89
CA PHE A 95 3.52 -13.44 3.56
C PHE A 95 4.67 -13.14 2.61
N TYR A 96 5.22 -11.93 2.69
CA TYR A 96 6.24 -11.41 1.78
C TYR A 96 7.24 -10.51 2.51
N GLU A 97 8.39 -10.26 1.89
CA GLU A 97 9.38 -9.31 2.41
C GLU A 97 8.88 -7.86 2.28
N ILE A 98 9.17 -7.05 3.28
CA ILE A 98 8.93 -5.60 3.32
C ILE A 98 10.26 -4.88 3.47
N GLU A 99 10.63 -4.09 2.47
CA GLU A 99 11.63 -3.03 2.61
C GLU A 99 10.97 -1.83 3.31
N TYR A 100 11.59 -1.26 4.34
CA TYR A 100 11.11 -0.04 5.00
C TYR A 100 12.25 0.90 5.42
N SER A 101 11.96 2.20 5.53
CA SER A 101 12.88 3.16 6.15
C SER A 101 12.86 2.97 7.67
N SER A 102 14.01 2.64 8.24
CA SER A 102 14.25 2.58 9.69
C SER A 102 14.05 3.94 10.40
N LYS A 103 14.05 5.06 9.67
CA LYS A 103 13.70 6.39 10.20
C LYS A 103 12.21 6.70 10.14
N ASN A 104 11.51 6.15 9.16
CA ASN A 104 10.09 6.38 8.95
C ASN A 104 9.43 5.18 8.26
N PRO A 105 8.95 4.17 9.01
CA PRO A 105 8.37 2.97 8.40
C PRO A 105 7.06 3.20 7.65
N HIS A 106 6.53 4.43 7.56
CA HIS A 106 5.48 4.78 6.59
C HIS A 106 6.02 4.86 5.14
N ILE A 107 7.34 4.92 4.96
CA ILE A 107 8.03 4.72 3.69
C ILE A 107 8.43 3.23 3.64
N ASN A 108 7.64 2.45 2.91
CA ASN A 108 7.79 1.00 2.81
C ASN A 108 7.36 0.48 1.42
N LYS A 109 7.80 -0.73 1.09
CA LYS A 109 7.52 -1.46 -0.15
C LYS A 109 7.50 -2.96 0.14
N MET A 110 6.46 -3.64 -0.31
CA MET A 110 6.40 -5.11 -0.34
C MET A 110 7.10 -5.64 -1.59
N ILE A 111 7.83 -6.75 -1.45
CA ILE A 111 8.51 -7.48 -2.52
C ILE A 111 7.73 -8.75 -2.81
N LEU A 112 7.19 -8.89 -4.02
CA LEU A 112 6.30 -9.99 -4.40
C LEU A 112 7.03 -11.14 -5.13
N ASP A 113 8.35 -11.18 -5.01
CA ASP A 113 9.22 -12.07 -5.78
C ASP A 113 9.24 -13.51 -5.21
N GLU A 114 9.14 -13.68 -3.88
CA GLU A 114 9.07 -14.97 -3.19
C GLU A 114 8.09 -14.92 -1.99
N GLU A 115 7.24 -15.94 -1.83
CA GLU A 115 6.35 -16.09 -0.67
C GLU A 115 7.12 -16.65 0.54
N ILE A 116 7.14 -15.89 1.64
CA ILE A 116 7.80 -16.30 2.88
C ILE A 116 6.91 -17.29 3.64
N THR A 117 7.13 -18.59 3.41
CA THR A 117 6.44 -19.68 4.11
C THR A 117 7.14 -20.15 5.40
N ASP A 118 8.34 -19.63 5.68
CA ASP A 118 9.14 -19.97 6.87
C ASP A 118 8.49 -19.43 8.16
N SER A 119 7.89 -20.35 8.93
CA SER A 119 7.25 -20.06 10.21
C SER A 119 8.16 -19.37 11.24
N ILE A 120 9.48 -19.57 11.20
CA ILE A 120 10.42 -18.92 12.13
C ILE A 120 10.63 -17.46 11.72
N LYS A 121 10.81 -17.17 10.42
CA LYS A 121 10.85 -15.78 9.92
C LYS A 121 9.55 -15.03 10.24
N ILE A 122 8.39 -15.66 10.01
CA ILE A 122 7.07 -15.06 10.29
C ILE A 122 6.92 -14.77 11.80
N MET A 123 7.32 -15.70 12.67
CA MET A 123 7.26 -15.49 14.13
C MET A 123 8.22 -14.40 14.61
N ASN A 124 9.44 -14.35 14.08
CA ASN A 124 10.42 -13.31 14.41
C ASN A 124 9.96 -11.91 13.97
N ALA A 125 9.13 -11.80 12.93
CA ALA A 125 8.46 -10.56 12.52
C ALA A 125 7.23 -10.18 13.38
N GLY A 126 7.02 -10.85 14.53
CA GLY A 126 6.01 -10.48 15.52
C GLY A 126 4.61 -11.06 15.28
N TYR A 127 4.46 -12.02 14.35
CA TYR A 127 3.21 -12.77 14.16
C TYR A 127 3.16 -14.00 15.07
N GLN A 128 1.97 -14.33 15.54
CA GLN A 128 1.70 -15.51 16.35
C GLN A 128 1.06 -16.62 15.50
N LYS A 129 1.55 -17.85 15.68
CA LYS A 129 1.00 -19.06 15.07
C LYS A 129 -0.27 -19.46 15.80
N LYS A 130 -1.43 -19.00 15.31
CA LYS A 130 -2.73 -19.44 15.81
C LYS A 130 -3.04 -20.80 15.17
N THR A 131 -2.82 -21.89 15.89
CA THR A 131 -3.35 -23.21 15.51
C THR A 131 -4.82 -23.26 15.85
N LYS A 132 -5.69 -23.51 14.87
CA LYS A 132 -7.11 -23.72 15.09
C LYS A 132 -7.59 -25.01 14.27
N PHE A 133 -8.55 -25.87 14.75
CA PHE A 133 -9.08 -27.20 14.32
C PHE A 133 -10.62 -27.32 14.00
N TYR A 134 -11.07 -28.25 13.13
CA TYR A 134 -12.50 -28.41 12.76
C TYR A 134 -13.26 -29.51 13.54
N LYS A 135 -14.57 -29.31 13.83
CA LYS A 135 -15.45 -30.33 14.47
C LYS A 135 -16.52 -30.85 13.52
N TYR A 136 -16.61 -32.17 13.48
CA TYR A 136 -17.63 -32.94 12.78
C TYR A 136 -18.50 -33.71 13.79
N ASP A 137 -19.65 -34.22 13.34
CA ASP A 137 -20.42 -35.22 14.08
C ASP A 137 -19.94 -36.65 13.77
N ASN A 138 -20.59 -37.64 14.40
CA ASN A 138 -20.27 -39.06 14.21
C ASN A 138 -20.66 -39.60 12.82
N PHE A 139 -21.26 -38.77 11.95
CA PHE A 139 -21.68 -39.09 10.58
C PHE A 139 -20.86 -38.33 9.53
N GLY A 140 -19.87 -37.53 9.95
CA GLY A 140 -19.01 -36.73 9.07
C GLY A 140 -19.58 -35.37 8.66
N ASN A 141 -20.74 -34.96 9.19
CA ASN A 141 -21.27 -33.62 8.92
C ASN A 141 -20.42 -32.57 9.63
N PHE A 142 -20.09 -31.48 8.92
CA PHE A 142 -19.46 -30.32 9.52
C PHE A 142 -20.40 -29.69 10.56
N LEU A 143 -20.01 -29.70 11.83
CA LEU A 143 -20.78 -29.05 12.91
C LEU A 143 -20.36 -27.59 13.07
N LYS A 144 -19.04 -27.35 13.14
CA LYS A 144 -18.46 -26.01 13.06
C LYS A 144 -16.97 -26.06 12.79
N GLU A 145 -16.46 -24.93 12.32
CA GLU A 145 -15.13 -24.49 12.71
C GLU A 145 -15.12 -24.38 14.24
N ILE A 146 -14.37 -25.25 14.92
CA ILE A 146 -13.92 -24.86 16.26
C ILE A 146 -12.94 -23.72 16.02
N ASP A 147 -12.02 -23.96 15.07
CA ASP A 147 -10.65 -23.47 14.98
C ASP A 147 -10.18 -23.86 13.44
N THR A 148 -9.26 -23.58 12.43
CA THR A 148 -8.10 -22.86 11.68
C THR A 148 -6.56 -22.69 12.02
N LEU A 149 -5.56 -23.30 11.32
CA LEU A 149 -4.12 -22.91 11.45
C LEU A 149 -3.70 -21.74 10.52
N TYR A 150 -3.27 -20.59 11.09
CA TYR A 150 -2.77 -19.41 10.36
C TYR A 150 -1.90 -18.47 11.24
N PHE A 151 -1.39 -17.39 10.64
CA PHE A 151 -0.63 -16.34 11.32
C PHE A 151 -1.39 -15.01 11.39
N GLU A 152 -1.45 -14.43 12.59
CA GLU A 152 -2.01 -13.12 12.93
C GLU A 152 -1.28 -12.57 14.17
N ARG A 153 -1.70 -11.41 14.66
CA ARG A 153 -1.31 -10.90 15.99
C ARG A 153 -2.50 -10.94 16.96
#